data_AF-A0A917H3A7-F1
#
_entry.id   AF-A0A917H3A7-F1
#
_cell.length_a   1.000
_cell.length_b   1.000
_cell.length_c   1.000
_cell.angle_alpha   90.00
_cell.angle_beta   90.00
_cell.angle_gamma   90.00
#
_symmetry.space_group_name_H-M   'P 1'
#
loop_
_entity.id
_entity.type
_entity.pdbx_description
1 polymer ?
#
loop_
_entity_poly.entity_id
_entity_poly.type
_entity_poly.pdbx_seq_one_letter_code
_entity_poly.pdbx_strand_id
1 'polypeptide(L)'
;MGKFFKRLLTTIVILAVLLVGGGLWLKSYVAPQQDLDMRYEPIDLKAKALDMVKRLSPELVLTEADVNNLLKMQMGSNQEDIYPDMKLNGAAFELKDERLLAHLNVTYRDKIPVGLLVTYKLVWKAPNVVLEPIQMSVRGVKLPHGSMEKIVIPLGLSADDIVGVGDVRFESDKVMIRLKVNL
;
A
#
# COMPACT_ATOMS: atom_id res chain seq x y z
N MET A 1 -40.82 1.03 47.30
CA MET A 1 -39.91 0.33 46.36
C MET A 1 -39.58 1.08 45.06
N GLY A 2 -40.31 2.11 44.63
CA GLY A 2 -40.08 2.76 43.33
C GLY A 2 -38.78 3.59 43.16
N LYS A 3 -38.23 4.17 44.25
CA LYS A 3 -37.00 4.98 44.17
C LYS A 3 -35.74 4.15 43.92
N PHE A 4 -35.70 2.91 44.42
CA PHE A 4 -34.56 2.00 44.22
C PHE A 4 -34.53 1.46 42.79
N PHE A 5 -35.70 1.11 42.25
CA PHE A 5 -35.84 0.66 40.86
C PHE A 5 -35.49 1.76 39.86
N LYS A 6 -35.91 3.02 40.13
CA LYS A 6 -35.49 4.17 39.31
C LYS A 6 -33.97 4.37 39.32
N ARG A 7 -33.32 4.27 40.49
CA ARG A 7 -31.86 4.40 40.60
C ARG A 7 -31.13 3.28 39.87
N LEU A 8 -31.58 2.03 40.00
CA LEU A 8 -30.99 0.89 39.30
C LEU A 8 -31.13 1.02 37.78
N LEU A 9 -32.30 1.44 37.29
CA LEU A 9 -32.54 1.68 35.86
C LEU A 9 -31.64 2.80 35.32
N THR A 10 -31.50 3.90 36.06
CA THR A 10 -30.60 5.00 35.68
C THR A 10 -29.14 4.53 35.62
N THR A 11 -28.68 3.74 36.58
CA THR A 11 -27.32 3.19 36.57
C THR A 11 -27.09 2.27 35.37
N ILE A 12 -28.04 1.40 35.04
CA ILE A 12 -27.94 0.49 33.87
C ILE A 12 -27.89 1.28 32.56
N VAL A 13 -28.71 2.34 32.43
CA VAL A 13 -28.69 3.20 31.24
C VAL A 13 -27.36 3.94 31.12
N ILE A 14 -26.82 4.48 32.22
CA ILE A 14 -25.51 5.12 32.21
C ILE A 14 -24.40 4.12 31.83
N LEU A 15 -24.45 2.90 32.37
CA LEU A 15 -23.48 1.85 32.03
C LEU A 15 -23.57 1.46 30.54
N ALA A 16 -24.78 1.35 30.00
CA ALA A 16 -25.01 1.05 28.59
C ALA A 16 -24.49 2.18 27.68
N VAL A 17 -24.72 3.45 28.05
CA VAL A 17 -24.19 4.61 27.33
C VAL A 17 -22.66 4.64 27.37
N LEU A 18 -22.03 4.29 28.50
CA LEU A 18 -20.57 4.20 28.60
C LEU A 18 -19.99 3.05 27.78
N LEU A 19 -20.66 1.89 27.72
CA LEU A 19 -20.23 0.76 26.90
C LEU A 19 -20.36 1.04 25.40
N VAL A 20 -21.45 1.68 24.97
CA VAL A 20 -21.65 2.08 23.57
C VAL A 20 -20.68 3.21 23.18
N GLY A 21 -20.51 4.22 24.04
CA GLY A 21 -19.58 5.31 23.83
C GLY A 21 -18.12 4.85 23.78
N GLY A 22 -17.72 3.96 24.70
CA GLY A 22 -16.38 3.37 24.71
C GLY A 22 -16.11 2.48 23.50
N GLY A 23 -17.10 1.72 23.02
CA GLY A 23 -17.00 0.93 21.79
C GLY A 23 -16.83 1.77 20.53
N LEU A 24 -17.52 2.92 20.43
CA LEU A 24 -17.35 3.88 19.33
C LEU A 24 -15.98 4.59 19.40
N TRP A 25 -15.51 4.90 20.61
CA TRP A 25 -14.20 5.51 20.83
C TRP A 25 -13.06 4.57 20.44
N LEU A 26 -13.15 3.28 20.80
CA LEU A 26 -12.19 2.26 20.37
C LEU A 26 -12.21 2.04 18.86
N LYS A 27 -13.38 2.05 18.20
CA LYS A 27 -13.48 1.99 16.73
C LYS A 27 -12.80 3.19 16.06
N SER A 28 -13.00 4.40 16.60
CA SER A 28 -12.33 5.60 16.09
C SER A 28 -10.82 5.57 16.33
N TYR A 29 -10.37 4.89 17.38
CA TYR A 29 -8.96 4.64 17.63
C TYR A 29 -8.34 3.62 16.66
N VAL A 30 -9.13 2.93 15.80
CA VAL A 30 -8.63 2.07 14.69
C VAL A 30 -8.93 2.61 13.26
N ALA A 31 -9.87 3.57 13.09
CA ALA A 31 -10.37 4.12 11.80
C ALA A 31 -9.49 5.15 11.02
N PRO A 32 -9.00 4.84 9.80
CA PRO A 32 -7.86 5.48 9.10
C PRO A 32 -7.85 7.02 9.06
N GLN A 33 -6.66 7.63 9.08
CA GLN A 33 -6.50 9.11 9.15
C GLN A 33 -6.80 9.83 7.83
N GLN A 34 -6.78 9.12 6.70
CA GLN A 34 -7.06 9.67 5.37
C GLN A 34 -8.03 8.74 4.64
N ASP A 35 -9.01 9.31 3.94
CA ASP A 35 -9.86 8.57 3.00
C ASP A 35 -9.06 8.28 1.73
N LEU A 36 -8.35 7.16 1.76
CA LEU A 36 -7.66 6.60 0.60
C LEU A 36 -8.64 5.72 -0.18
N ASP A 37 -8.51 5.74 -1.51
CA ASP A 37 -9.30 4.90 -2.40
C ASP A 37 -8.39 3.97 -3.24
N MET A 38 -9.01 2.97 -3.86
CA MET A 38 -8.36 2.06 -4.82
C MET A 38 -8.49 2.54 -6.27
N ARG A 39 -8.94 3.78 -6.53
CA ARG A 39 -9.06 4.28 -7.91
C ARG A 39 -7.65 4.49 -8.48
N TYR A 40 -7.47 4.07 -9.73
CA TYR A 40 -6.23 4.24 -10.47
C TYR A 40 -6.56 4.70 -11.89
N GLU A 41 -5.62 5.43 -12.50
CA GLU A 41 -5.68 5.73 -13.93
C GLU A 41 -4.86 4.69 -14.70
N PRO A 42 -5.43 4.07 -15.75
CA PRO A 42 -4.70 3.09 -16.54
C PRO A 42 -3.51 3.78 -17.23
N ILE A 43 -2.33 3.20 -17.06
CA ILE A 43 -1.11 3.76 -17.64
C ILE A 43 -1.01 3.35 -19.10
N ASP A 44 -0.89 4.33 -19.99
CA ASP A 44 -0.63 4.07 -21.40
C ASP A 44 0.86 3.75 -21.61
N LEU A 45 1.17 2.46 -21.53
CA LEU A 45 2.50 1.92 -21.81
C LEU A 45 2.96 2.24 -23.25
N LYS A 46 2.03 2.37 -24.22
CA LYS A 46 2.38 2.71 -25.61
C LYS A 46 2.82 4.16 -25.71
N ALA A 47 2.11 5.08 -25.06
CA ALA A 47 2.51 6.49 -25.00
C ALA A 47 3.89 6.66 -24.38
N LYS A 48 4.18 5.93 -23.28
CA LYS A 48 5.52 5.94 -22.65
C LYS A 48 6.61 5.37 -23.56
N ALA A 49 6.33 4.29 -24.27
CA ALA A 49 7.27 3.75 -25.26
C ALA A 49 7.55 4.73 -26.40
N LEU A 50 6.53 5.45 -26.85
CA LEU A 50 6.67 6.49 -27.86
C LEU A 50 7.50 7.68 -27.35
N ASP A 51 7.38 8.03 -26.07
CA ASP A 51 8.21 9.05 -25.44
C ASP A 51 9.68 8.63 -25.33
N MET A 52 9.97 7.34 -25.09
CA MET A 52 11.34 6.81 -25.16
C MET A 52 11.96 7.01 -26.55
N VAL A 53 11.21 6.68 -27.61
CA VAL A 53 11.64 6.88 -29.00
C VAL A 53 11.88 8.35 -29.31
N LYS A 54 10.96 9.24 -28.88
CA LYS A 54 11.09 10.69 -29.06
C LYS A 54 12.32 11.26 -28.34
N ARG A 55 12.63 10.75 -27.16
CA ARG A 55 13.79 11.19 -26.35
C ARG A 55 15.10 10.53 -26.77
N LEU A 56 15.06 9.58 -27.72
CA LEU A 56 16.22 8.78 -28.15
C LEU A 56 16.97 8.14 -26.96
N SER A 57 16.27 7.85 -25.86
CA SER A 57 16.84 7.28 -24.65
C SER A 57 16.10 5.99 -24.29
N PRO A 58 16.80 4.86 -24.08
CA PRO A 58 16.20 3.60 -23.68
C PRO A 58 15.86 3.59 -22.17
N GLU A 59 15.34 4.70 -21.66
CA GLU A 59 15.03 4.91 -20.25
C GLU A 59 13.53 5.11 -20.08
N LEU A 60 12.89 4.18 -19.38
CA LEU A 60 11.50 4.28 -18.98
C LEU A 60 11.44 5.02 -17.63
N VAL A 61 10.78 6.17 -17.64
CA VAL A 61 10.56 6.98 -16.43
C VAL A 61 9.13 6.75 -15.92
N LEU A 62 9.04 6.23 -14.70
CA LEU A 62 7.79 6.09 -13.96
C LEU A 62 7.75 7.16 -12.88
N THR A 63 6.78 8.07 -12.96
CA THR A 63 6.52 9.05 -11.90
C THR A 63 5.94 8.38 -10.67
N GLU A 64 5.91 9.06 -9.53
CA GLU A 64 5.19 8.58 -8.35
C GLU A 64 3.74 8.21 -8.65
N ALA A 65 3.03 9.04 -9.42
CA ALA A 65 1.65 8.77 -9.83
C ALA A 65 1.54 7.47 -10.65
N ASP A 66 2.50 7.24 -11.56
CA ASP A 66 2.57 5.98 -12.32
C ASP A 66 2.78 4.79 -11.39
N VAL A 67 3.74 4.86 -10.47
CA VAL A 67 4.03 3.77 -9.53
C VAL A 67 2.82 3.50 -8.63
N ASN A 68 2.17 4.54 -8.12
CA ASN A 68 0.95 4.42 -7.32
C ASN A 68 -0.18 3.74 -8.10
N ASN A 69 -0.43 4.14 -9.34
CA ASN A 69 -1.46 3.53 -10.18
C ASN A 69 -1.15 2.07 -10.53
N LEU A 70 0.11 1.73 -10.85
CA LEU A 70 0.51 0.33 -11.11
C LEU A 70 0.32 -0.56 -9.89
N LEU A 71 0.74 -0.10 -8.71
CA LEU A 71 0.62 -0.86 -7.48
C LEU A 71 -0.84 -1.04 -7.08
N LYS A 72 -1.68 0.00 -7.21
CA LYS A 72 -3.14 -0.12 -7.02
C LYS A 72 -3.76 -1.14 -7.96
N MET A 73 -3.40 -1.11 -9.24
CA MET A 73 -3.90 -2.06 -10.25
C MET A 73 -3.52 -3.51 -9.89
N GLN A 74 -2.26 -3.75 -9.53
CA GLN A 74 -1.78 -5.08 -9.15
C GLN A 74 -2.43 -5.60 -7.86
N MET A 75 -2.55 -4.75 -6.83
CA MET A 75 -3.16 -5.14 -5.56
C MET A 75 -4.68 -5.33 -5.68
N GLY A 76 -5.36 -4.51 -6.48
CA GLY A 76 -6.79 -4.67 -6.75
C GLY A 76 -7.12 -5.96 -7.50
N SER A 77 -6.19 -6.46 -8.32
CA SER A 77 -6.39 -7.68 -9.12
C SER A 77 -6.16 -8.96 -8.31
N ASN A 78 -5.33 -8.91 -7.26
CA ASN A 78 -4.92 -10.07 -6.46
C ASN A 78 -5.37 -9.97 -4.98
N GLN A 79 -6.37 -9.14 -4.68
CA GLN A 79 -6.71 -8.81 -3.29
C GLN A 79 -7.15 -10.02 -2.46
N GLU A 80 -7.95 -10.92 -3.05
CA GLU A 80 -8.50 -12.09 -2.36
C GLU A 80 -7.44 -13.16 -2.05
N ASP A 81 -6.41 -13.26 -2.90
CA ASP A 81 -5.33 -14.25 -2.74
C ASP A 81 -4.31 -13.84 -1.68
N ILE A 82 -4.10 -12.53 -1.49
CA ILE A 82 -3.03 -12.02 -0.62
C ILE A 82 -3.51 -11.93 0.84
N TYR A 83 -4.75 -11.53 1.10
CA TYR A 83 -5.27 -11.35 2.46
C TYR A 83 -6.74 -11.79 2.62
N PRO A 84 -7.02 -13.08 2.89
CA PRO A 84 -8.40 -13.59 2.93
C PRO A 84 -9.27 -12.97 4.03
N ASP A 85 -8.66 -12.53 5.14
CA ASP A 85 -9.35 -11.92 6.28
C ASP A 85 -9.33 -10.36 6.26
N MET A 86 -8.68 -9.75 5.27
CA MET A 86 -8.54 -8.29 5.16
C MET A 86 -9.02 -7.76 3.82
N LYS A 87 -9.99 -6.84 3.88
CA LYS A 87 -10.45 -6.11 2.70
C LYS A 87 -9.63 -4.83 2.56
N LEU A 88 -8.92 -4.66 1.44
CA LEU A 88 -8.26 -3.41 1.10
C LEU A 88 -9.31 -2.41 0.61
N ASN A 89 -9.48 -1.29 1.32
CA ASN A 89 -10.42 -0.22 0.95
C ASN A 89 -9.72 0.90 0.16
N GLY A 90 -8.43 1.10 0.41
CA GLY A 90 -7.66 2.17 -0.20
C GLY A 90 -6.17 1.98 -0.02
N ALA A 91 -5.41 2.50 -0.97
CA ALA A 91 -3.96 2.51 -0.91
C ALA A 91 -3.43 3.84 -1.44
N ALA A 92 -2.30 4.29 -0.92
CA ALA A 92 -1.50 5.35 -1.51
C ALA A 92 -0.03 5.00 -1.36
N PHE A 93 0.73 5.20 -2.42
CA PHE A 93 2.15 4.90 -2.46
C PHE A 93 2.92 6.19 -2.72
N GLU A 94 3.82 6.53 -1.79
CA GLU A 94 4.74 7.66 -1.93
C GLU A 94 6.15 7.11 -2.16
N LEU A 95 6.85 7.69 -3.12
CA LEU A 95 8.28 7.47 -3.31
C LEU A 95 9.05 8.52 -2.51
N LYS A 96 10.08 8.07 -1.79
CA LYS A 96 11.02 8.92 -1.06
C LYS A 96 12.41 8.34 -1.20
N ASP A 97 13.08 8.73 -2.27
CA ASP A 97 14.41 8.26 -2.67
C ASP A 97 14.38 6.74 -2.89
N GLU A 98 15.21 6.00 -2.16
CA GLU A 98 15.22 4.53 -2.17
C GLU A 98 14.12 3.91 -1.28
N ARG A 99 13.08 4.66 -0.91
CA ARG A 99 12.02 4.18 -0.02
C ARG A 99 10.66 4.29 -0.67
N LEU A 100 9.84 3.28 -0.44
CA LEU A 100 8.43 3.25 -0.79
C LEU A 100 7.61 3.28 0.50
N LEU A 101 6.78 4.31 0.67
CA LEU A 101 5.83 4.40 1.77
C LEU A 101 4.46 3.96 1.23
N ALA A 102 4.01 2.79 1.66
CA ALA A 102 2.69 2.27 1.35
C ALA A 102 1.72 2.58 2.50
N HIS A 103 0.81 3.51 2.26
CA HIS A 103 -0.31 3.83 3.13
C HIS A 103 -1.50 2.96 2.71
N LEU A 104 -1.94 2.05 3.58
CA LEU A 104 -3.00 1.11 3.28
C LEU A 104 -4.15 1.28 4.28
N ASN A 105 -5.36 1.38 3.75
CA ASN A 105 -6.59 1.33 4.52
C ASN A 105 -7.21 -0.04 4.33
N VAL A 106 -7.23 -0.85 5.38
CA VAL A 106 -7.80 -2.20 5.34
C VAL A 106 -8.95 -2.33 6.32
N THR A 107 -9.94 -3.17 6.04
CA THR A 107 -10.95 -3.59 6.99
C THR A 107 -10.73 -5.06 7.33
N TYR A 108 -10.45 -5.35 8.59
CA TYR A 108 -10.36 -6.71 9.09
C TYR A 108 -11.76 -7.29 9.33
N ARG A 109 -12.05 -8.44 8.72
CA ARG A 109 -13.33 -9.18 8.80
C ARG A 109 -14.57 -8.30 8.62
N ASP A 110 -14.49 -7.35 7.69
CA ASP A 110 -15.54 -6.36 7.37
C ASP A 110 -16.04 -5.50 8.56
N LYS A 111 -15.30 -5.49 9.68
CA LYS A 111 -15.77 -4.87 10.93
C LYS A 111 -14.82 -3.85 11.52
N ILE A 112 -13.51 -4.04 11.35
CA ILE A 112 -12.50 -3.23 12.01
C ILE A 112 -11.68 -2.51 10.94
N PRO A 113 -11.93 -1.22 10.67
CA PRO A 113 -11.06 -0.44 9.81
C PRO A 113 -9.70 -0.25 10.50
N VAL A 114 -8.61 -0.43 9.76
CA VAL A 114 -7.23 -0.33 10.21
C VAL A 114 -6.43 0.47 9.17
N GLY A 115 -5.69 1.47 9.64
CA GLY A 115 -4.72 2.20 8.85
C GLY A 115 -3.31 1.63 9.07
N LEU A 116 -2.70 1.14 7.99
CA LEU A 116 -1.35 0.62 7.96
C LEU A 116 -0.45 1.59 7.21
N LEU A 117 0.75 1.82 7.75
CA LEU A 117 1.83 2.46 7.03
C LEU A 117 3.00 1.49 6.99
N VAL A 118 3.40 1.12 5.79
CA VAL A 118 4.47 0.18 5.53
C VAL A 118 5.57 0.89 4.76
N THR A 119 6.79 0.88 5.30
CA THR A 119 7.96 1.47 4.66
C THR A 119 8.87 0.36 4.16
N TYR A 120 9.09 0.34 2.85
CA TYR A 120 10.03 -0.56 2.18
C TYR A 120 11.26 0.21 1.69
N LYS A 121 12.41 -0.45 1.70
CA LYS A 121 13.59 -0.03 0.94
C LYS A 121 13.53 -0.69 -0.44
N LEU A 122 13.70 0.09 -1.49
CA LEU A 122 13.76 -0.37 -2.87
C LEU A 122 15.22 -0.71 -3.20
N VAL A 123 15.47 -1.96 -3.61
CA VAL A 123 16.81 -2.42 -3.97
C VAL A 123 16.76 -3.12 -5.33
N TRP A 124 17.54 -2.62 -6.29
CA TRP A 124 17.73 -3.31 -7.57
C TRP A 124 18.68 -4.50 -7.37
N LYS A 125 18.17 -5.70 -7.63
CA LYS A 125 18.94 -6.96 -7.68
C LYS A 125 18.59 -7.67 -8.98
N ALA A 126 19.25 -7.26 -10.06
CA ALA A 126 18.96 -7.72 -11.41
C ALA A 126 18.68 -9.24 -11.47
N PRO A 127 17.60 -9.69 -12.14
CA PRO A 127 16.60 -8.90 -12.89
C PRO A 127 15.39 -8.43 -12.04
N ASN A 128 15.51 -8.40 -10.71
CA ASN A 128 14.41 -8.17 -9.79
C ASN A 128 14.54 -6.84 -9.03
N VAL A 129 13.41 -6.19 -8.79
CA VAL A 129 13.32 -5.16 -7.76
C VAL A 129 12.87 -5.80 -6.47
N VAL A 130 13.63 -5.56 -5.41
CA VAL A 130 13.41 -6.18 -4.11
C VAL A 130 12.97 -5.10 -3.12
N LEU A 131 11.79 -5.29 -2.53
CA LEU A 131 11.24 -4.44 -1.49
C LEU A 131 11.60 -5.04 -0.14
N GLU A 132 12.58 -4.42 0.53
CA GLU A 132 13.03 -4.81 1.85
C GLU A 132 12.19 -4.12 2.92
N PRO A 133 11.43 -4.84 3.74
CA PRO A 133 10.60 -4.22 4.77
C PRO A 133 11.49 -3.55 5.83
N ILE A 134 11.34 -2.24 6.00
CA ILE A 134 12.06 -1.47 7.03
C ILE A 134 11.20 -1.41 8.29
N GLN A 135 9.95 -0.97 8.13
CA GLN A 135 9.06 -0.68 9.25
C GLN A 135 7.61 -0.85 8.82
N MET A 136 6.81 -1.41 9.71
CA MET A 136 5.35 -1.38 9.63
C MET A 136 4.83 -0.67 10.86
N SER A 137 3.82 0.17 10.66
CA SER A 137 3.13 0.83 11.74
C SER A 137 1.63 0.79 11.53
N VAL A 138 0.92 0.57 12.62
CA VAL A 138 -0.53 0.70 12.69
C VAL A 138 -0.79 1.98 13.45
N ARG A 139 -1.28 3.02 12.76
CA ARG A 139 -1.59 4.32 13.41
C ARG A 139 -0.44 4.95 14.19
N GLY A 140 0.77 4.87 13.64
CA GLY A 140 1.97 5.37 14.30
C GLY A 140 2.54 4.45 15.41
N VAL A 141 1.82 3.39 15.80
CA VAL A 141 2.39 2.34 16.66
C VAL A 141 3.20 1.40 15.79
N LYS A 142 4.51 1.31 16.04
CA LYS A 142 5.42 0.40 15.32
C LYS A 142 5.11 -1.04 15.69
N LEU A 143 4.96 -1.89 14.68
CA LEU A 143 4.83 -3.33 14.90
C LEU A 143 6.21 -4.00 14.93
N PRO A 144 6.35 -5.13 15.65
CA PRO A 144 7.59 -5.90 15.67
C PRO A 144 7.97 -6.38 14.25
N HIS A 145 9.26 -6.32 13.92
CA HIS A 145 9.80 -6.58 12.57
C HIS A 145 9.56 -8.00 12.02
N GLY A 146 9.06 -8.94 12.82
CA GLY A 146 8.92 -10.35 12.42
C GLY A 146 7.71 -10.68 11.54
N SER A 147 6.81 -9.73 11.28
CA SER A 147 5.58 -9.98 10.52
C SER A 147 5.65 -9.57 9.04
N MET A 148 6.79 -9.11 8.56
CA MET A 148 6.91 -8.51 7.24
C MET A 148 7.79 -9.35 6.33
N GLU A 149 7.24 -9.78 5.21
CA GLU A 149 7.99 -10.51 4.20
C GLU A 149 8.61 -9.57 3.16
N LYS A 150 9.73 -10.03 2.60
CA LYS A 150 10.40 -9.38 1.49
C LYS A 150 9.60 -9.63 0.22
N ILE A 151 9.25 -8.57 -0.51
CA ILE A 151 8.55 -8.70 -1.79
C ILE A 151 9.59 -8.65 -2.91
N VAL A 152 9.57 -9.64 -3.79
CA VAL A 152 10.44 -9.71 -4.97
C VAL A 152 9.57 -9.50 -6.20
N ILE A 153 9.79 -8.38 -6.89
CA ILE A 153 9.10 -8.05 -8.13
C ILE A 153 10.03 -8.39 -9.29
N PRO A 154 9.77 -9.47 -10.04
CA PRO A 154 10.54 -9.75 -11.24
C PRO A 154 10.23 -8.69 -12.29
N LEU A 155 11.26 -7.94 -12.70
CA LEU A 155 11.19 -7.06 -13.87
C LEU A 155 11.78 -7.73 -15.11
N GLY A 156 12.20 -8.99 -14.98
CA GLY A 156 12.65 -9.81 -16.10
C GLY A 156 11.54 -9.90 -17.15
N LEU A 157 11.80 -9.30 -18.31
CA LEU A 157 11.15 -9.68 -19.55
C LEU A 157 11.57 -11.12 -19.87
N SER A 158 10.76 -11.84 -20.66
CA SER A 158 10.99 -13.26 -20.92
C SER A 158 12.38 -13.47 -21.53
N ALA A 159 13.00 -14.64 -21.31
CA ALA A 159 14.36 -14.89 -21.82
C ALA A 159 14.48 -14.75 -23.35
N ASP A 160 13.37 -14.92 -24.07
CA ASP A 160 13.25 -14.75 -25.52
C ASP A 160 13.05 -13.30 -25.97
N ASP A 161 12.94 -12.33 -25.05
CA ASP A 161 12.75 -10.93 -25.38
C ASP A 161 14.09 -10.26 -25.76
N ILE A 162 14.07 -9.59 -26.92
CA ILE A 162 15.20 -8.84 -27.49
C ILE A 162 15.67 -7.70 -26.57
N VAL A 163 14.80 -7.26 -25.65
CA VAL A 163 15.05 -6.15 -24.72
C VAL A 163 14.89 -6.66 -23.28
N GLY A 164 15.89 -6.40 -22.44
CA GLY A 164 15.88 -6.70 -21.01
C GLY A 164 16.04 -5.46 -20.15
N VAL A 165 15.80 -5.60 -18.84
CA VAL A 165 16.09 -4.53 -17.87
C VAL A 165 17.57 -4.57 -17.48
N GLY A 166 18.27 -3.46 -17.71
CA GLY A 166 19.69 -3.32 -17.38
C GLY A 166 19.91 -2.76 -15.98
N ASP A 167 19.30 -1.61 -15.69
CA ASP A 167 19.48 -0.87 -14.44
C ASP A 167 18.16 -0.26 -13.97
N VAL A 168 17.99 -0.14 -12.65
CA VAL A 168 16.85 0.55 -12.04
C VAL A 168 17.36 1.52 -11.00
N ARG A 169 16.97 2.80 -11.13
CA ARG A 169 17.32 3.87 -10.21
C ARG A 169 16.07 4.43 -9.57
N PHE A 170 16.15 4.64 -8.26
CA PHE A 170 15.07 5.20 -7.46
C PHE A 170 15.45 6.63 -7.08
N GLU A 171 14.64 7.60 -7.47
CA GLU A 171 14.76 9.01 -7.10
C GLU A 171 13.58 9.41 -6.21
N SER A 172 13.60 10.65 -5.71
CA SER A 172 12.61 11.15 -4.76
C SER A 172 11.16 11.10 -5.27
N ASP A 173 10.93 11.26 -6.57
CA ASP A 173 9.59 11.37 -7.17
C ASP A 173 9.39 10.46 -8.41
N LYS A 174 10.41 9.66 -8.75
CA LYS A 174 10.37 8.82 -9.96
C LYS A 174 11.27 7.59 -9.84
N VAL A 175 10.94 6.58 -10.64
CA VAL A 175 11.75 5.38 -10.86
C VAL A 175 12.19 5.39 -12.32
N MET A 176 13.50 5.30 -12.54
CA MET A 176 14.08 5.22 -13.87
C MET A 176 14.53 3.79 -14.15
N ILE A 177 13.99 3.19 -15.21
CA ILE A 177 14.30 1.84 -15.64
C ILE A 177 15.06 1.95 -16.96
N ARG A 178 16.34 1.58 -16.95
CA ARG A 178 17.16 1.53 -18.16
C ARG A 178 17.03 0.17 -18.82
N LEU A 179 16.61 0.18 -20.08
CA LEU A 179 16.51 -1.00 -20.91
C LEU A 179 17.87 -1.28 -21.56
N LYS A 180 18.21 -2.55 -21.70
CA LYS A 180 19.35 -3.05 -22.46
C LYS A 180 18.84 -3.97 -23.58
N VAL A 181 19.53 -3.98 -24.70
CA VAL A 181 19.28 -4.96 -25.75
C VAL A 181 20.06 -6.22 -25.39
N ASN A 182 19.39 -7.37 -25.37
CA ASN A 182 20.05 -8.67 -25.29
C ASN A 182 20.36 -9.08 -26.74
N LEU A 183 21.61 -8.84 -27.18
CA LEU A 183 22.14 -9.29 -28.46
C LEU A 183 22.92 -10.60 -28.27
#